data_AF-A0A2E4XU88-F1
#
_entry.id   AF-A0A2E4XU88-F1
#
_cell.length_a   1.000
_cell.length_b   1.000
_cell.length_c   1.000
_cell.angle_alpha   90.00
_cell.angle_beta   90.00
_cell.angle_gamma   90.00
#
_symmetry.space_group_name_H-M   'P 1'
#
loop_
_entity.id
_entity.type
_entity.pdbx_description
1 polymer ?
#
loop_
_entity_poly.entity_id
_entity_poly.type
_entity_poly.pdbx_seq_one_letter_code
_entity_poly.pdbx_strand_id
1 'polypeptide(L)'
;MNWTIKHKMIAIGTVAALSLAAQAGLSWYFGQSIAGKVAEAENAAQQLEYVNDMKAANLEMVLMSMDWIIDKAEGQIQPERVEIIANNARILRETGGVLLSEVGENDKATVQSILEKIDPLAKGIQVDLKALIESNASQEEFSKIDDVIDEFGEGMTDALSAFAATLKERFKLAVEEEHNELTLSGVVSLVAFVACQIVLAIMLLSVGRGIVNAVGGMTTAMRLLADGDKTVDIPSTDAKDEIGDMAQAVLVFKSNMIRNDELAEEREKNKPNGRNVRR
;
A
#
# COMPACT_ATOMS: atom_id res chain seq x y z
N MET A 1 -9.87 22.57 -34.58
CA MET A 1 -9.75 23.61 -33.53
C MET A 1 -8.26 23.89 -33.37
N ASN A 2 -7.75 24.99 -33.93
CA ASN A 2 -6.30 25.27 -33.92
C ASN A 2 -5.93 25.88 -32.56
N TRP A 3 -5.34 25.07 -31.69
CA TRP A 3 -4.91 25.52 -30.37
C TRP A 3 -3.56 26.22 -30.49
N THR A 4 -3.45 27.37 -29.83
CA THR A 4 -2.18 28.09 -29.63
C THR A 4 -1.15 27.22 -28.91
N ILE A 5 0.14 27.49 -29.10
CA ILE A 5 1.24 26.80 -28.40
C ILE A 5 1.04 26.89 -26.88
N LYS A 6 0.65 28.07 -26.37
CA LYS A 6 0.36 28.27 -24.95
C LYS A 6 -0.68 27.26 -24.42
N HIS A 7 -1.83 27.16 -25.08
CA HIS A 7 -2.88 26.21 -24.69
C HIS A 7 -2.44 24.75 -24.80
N LYS A 8 -1.62 24.37 -25.80
CA LYS A 8 -1.06 23.01 -25.92
C LYS A 8 -0.12 22.68 -24.74
N MET A 9 0.73 23.62 -24.34
CA MET A 9 1.64 23.46 -23.19
C MET A 9 0.89 23.37 -21.86
N ILE A 10 -0.10 24.23 -21.65
CA ILE A 10 -0.96 24.17 -20.45
C ILE A 10 -1.69 22.83 -20.39
N ALA A 11 -2.24 22.35 -21.51
CA ALA A 11 -2.96 21.09 -21.57
C ALA A 11 -2.09 19.88 -21.19
N ILE A 12 -0.84 19.83 -21.68
CA ILE A 12 0.11 18.78 -21.28
C ILE A 12 0.40 18.85 -19.78
N GLY A 13 0.66 20.06 -19.26
CA GLY A 13 0.92 20.26 -17.84
C GLY A 13 -0.26 19.83 -16.96
N THR A 14 -1.49 20.17 -17.36
CA THR A 14 -2.70 19.76 -16.64
C THR A 14 -2.93 18.25 -16.69
N VAL A 15 -2.71 17.62 -17.84
CA VAL A 15 -2.84 16.15 -17.98
C VAL A 15 -1.80 15.44 -17.12
N ALA A 16 -0.53 15.89 -17.17
CA ALA A 16 0.53 15.33 -16.35
C ALA A 16 0.23 15.45 -14.84
N ALA A 17 -0.24 16.62 -14.39
CA ALA A 17 -0.62 16.83 -13.00
C ALA A 17 -1.81 15.95 -12.57
N LEU A 18 -2.83 15.83 -13.42
CA LEU A 18 -3.99 14.97 -13.16
C LEU A 18 -3.60 13.49 -13.12
N SER A 19 -2.72 13.03 -14.02
CA SER A 19 -2.21 11.66 -14.02
C SER A 19 -1.45 11.34 -12.74
N LEU A 20 -0.58 12.24 -12.28
CA LEU A 20 0.16 12.05 -11.03
C LEU A 20 -0.78 12.05 -9.81
N ALA A 21 -1.78 12.95 -9.78
CA ALA A 21 -2.75 12.99 -8.70
C ALA A 21 -3.62 11.71 -8.66
N ALA A 22 -4.09 11.24 -9.81
CA ALA A 22 -4.85 10.00 -9.92
C ALA A 22 -4.02 8.80 -9.46
N GLN A 23 -2.74 8.75 -9.84
CA GLN A 23 -1.82 7.69 -9.44
C GLN A 23 -1.53 7.71 -7.94
N ALA A 24 -1.26 8.88 -7.36
CA ALA A 24 -1.05 9.03 -5.93
C ALA A 24 -2.30 8.60 -5.13
N GLY A 25 -3.50 8.97 -5.61
CA GLY A 25 -4.77 8.55 -5.01
C GLY A 25 -4.97 7.04 -5.08
N LEU A 26 -4.66 6.41 -6.21
CA LEU A 26 -4.77 4.96 -6.38
C LEU A 26 -3.77 4.21 -5.48
N SER A 27 -2.52 4.66 -5.43
CA SER A 27 -1.50 4.12 -4.53
C SER A 27 -1.89 4.27 -3.06
N TRP A 28 -2.45 5.41 -2.67
CA TRP A 28 -2.91 5.65 -1.30
C TRP A 28 -4.10 4.75 -0.93
N TYR A 29 -5.10 4.65 -1.80
CA TYR A 29 -6.28 3.79 -1.60
C TYR A 29 -5.89 2.31 -1.42
N PHE A 30 -5.05 1.78 -2.31
CA PHE A 30 -4.58 0.40 -2.19
C PHE A 30 -3.71 0.19 -0.95
N GLY A 31 -2.83 1.15 -0.64
CA GLY A 31 -2.03 1.10 0.57
C GLY A 31 -2.88 1.02 1.84
N GLN A 32 -3.96 1.80 1.92
CA GLN A 32 -4.87 1.77 3.07
C GLN A 32 -5.66 0.46 3.16
N SER A 33 -6.14 -0.08 2.03
CA SER A 33 -6.84 -1.37 2.00
C SER A 33 -5.95 -2.52 2.48
N ILE A 34 -4.70 -2.54 2.03
CA ILE A 34 -3.71 -3.54 2.45
C ILE A 34 -3.38 -3.38 3.94
N ALA A 35 -3.13 -2.15 4.40
CA ALA A 35 -2.80 -1.88 5.79
C ALA A 35 -3.89 -2.33 6.77
N GLY A 36 -5.17 -2.17 6.40
CA GLY A 36 -6.29 -2.65 7.22
C GLY A 36 -6.31 -4.17 7.37
N LYS A 37 -6.15 -4.92 6.27
CA LYS A 37 -6.13 -6.39 6.30
C LYS A 37 -4.90 -6.95 7.03
N VAL A 38 -3.74 -6.32 6.85
CA VAL A 38 -2.51 -6.68 7.59
C VAL A 38 -2.70 -6.49 9.09
N ALA A 39 -3.33 -5.40 9.51
CA ALA A 39 -3.61 -5.17 10.92
C ALA A 39 -4.58 -6.22 11.50
N GLU A 40 -5.58 -6.67 10.74
CA GLU A 40 -6.46 -7.77 11.16
C GLU A 40 -5.71 -9.10 11.30
N ALA A 41 -4.83 -9.43 10.35
CA ALA A 41 -3.99 -10.62 10.42
C ALA A 41 -3.01 -10.57 11.60
N GLU A 42 -2.39 -9.40 11.85
CA GLU A 42 -1.49 -9.18 12.98
C GLU A 42 -2.20 -9.36 14.32
N ASN A 43 -3.38 -8.77 14.47
CA ASN A 43 -4.21 -8.94 15.68
C ASN A 43 -4.60 -10.41 15.91
N ALA A 44 -5.00 -11.13 14.86
CA ALA A 44 -5.33 -12.56 14.97
C ALA A 44 -4.12 -13.42 15.34
N ALA A 45 -2.93 -13.09 14.81
CA ALA A 45 -1.68 -13.77 15.16
C ALA A 45 -1.29 -13.53 16.62
N GLN A 46 -1.39 -12.30 17.10
CA GLN A 46 -1.09 -11.94 18.49
C GLN A 46 -2.07 -12.61 19.47
N GLN A 47 -3.37 -12.63 19.14
CA GLN A 47 -4.37 -13.36 19.93
C GLN A 47 -4.06 -14.87 19.98
N LEU A 48 -3.60 -15.45 18.86
CA LEU A 48 -3.22 -16.86 18.80
C LEU A 48 -1.99 -17.16 19.68
N GLU A 49 -1.04 -16.24 19.77
CA GLU A 49 0.11 -16.34 20.68
C GLU A 49 -0.35 -16.39 22.14
N TYR A 50 -1.22 -15.47 22.56
CA TYR A 50 -1.79 -15.49 23.92
C TYR A 50 -2.51 -16.81 24.24
N VAL A 51 -3.29 -17.34 23.29
CA VAL A 51 -4.00 -18.62 23.48
C VAL A 51 -3.01 -19.78 23.60
N ASN A 52 -1.92 -19.78 22.84
CA ASN A 52 -0.88 -20.80 22.94
C ASN A 52 -0.12 -20.73 24.28
N ASP A 53 0.19 -19.54 24.76
CA ASP A 53 0.82 -19.34 26.07
C ASP A 53 -0.10 -19.82 27.20
N MET A 54 -1.39 -19.48 27.13
CA MET A 54 -2.37 -20.00 28.08
C MET A 54 -2.48 -21.52 28.01
N LYS A 55 -2.47 -22.11 26.80
CA LYS A 55 -2.50 -23.56 26.63
C LYS A 55 -1.27 -24.23 27.24
N ALA A 56 -0.09 -23.67 27.03
CA ALA A 56 1.16 -24.17 27.61
C ALA A 56 1.12 -24.11 29.15
N ALA A 57 0.70 -22.98 29.73
CA ALA A 57 0.57 -22.81 31.17
C ALA A 57 -0.44 -23.80 31.78
N ASN A 58 -1.59 -24.01 31.12
CA ASN A 58 -2.58 -24.98 31.57
C ASN A 58 -2.04 -26.42 31.53
N LEU A 59 -1.39 -26.81 30.43
CA LEU A 59 -0.79 -28.13 30.30
C LEU A 59 0.29 -28.36 31.36
N GLU A 60 1.14 -27.37 31.62
CA GLU A 60 2.16 -27.48 32.66
C GLU A 60 1.55 -27.61 34.06
N MET A 61 0.47 -26.87 34.37
CA MET A 61 -0.25 -27.04 35.63
C MET A 61 -0.83 -28.44 35.80
N VAL A 62 -1.49 -28.97 34.76
CA VAL A 62 -2.10 -30.31 34.78
C VAL A 62 -1.02 -31.38 34.91
N LEU A 63 0.06 -31.29 34.14
CA LEU A 63 1.19 -32.23 34.22
C LEU A 63 1.83 -32.21 35.62
N MET A 64 2.06 -31.03 36.19
CA MET A 64 2.61 -30.92 37.56
C MET A 64 1.66 -31.50 38.60
N SER A 65 0.34 -31.31 38.45
CA SER A 65 -0.64 -31.92 39.35
C SER A 65 -0.67 -33.45 39.23
N MET A 66 -0.49 -33.99 38.02
CA MET A 66 -0.38 -35.43 37.80
C MET A 66 0.86 -36.00 38.51
N ASP A 67 2.01 -35.33 38.39
CA ASP A 67 3.22 -35.71 39.11
C ASP A 67 3.02 -35.70 40.64
N TRP A 68 2.25 -34.74 41.17
CA TRP A 68 1.92 -34.69 42.59
C TRP A 68 1.04 -35.85 43.03
N ILE A 69 0.08 -36.26 42.20
CA ILE A 69 -0.79 -37.40 42.47
C ILE A 69 0.01 -38.71 42.43
N ILE A 70 0.99 -38.83 41.54
CA ILE A 70 1.87 -39.99 41.44
C ILE A 70 2.81 -40.08 42.66
N ASP A 71 3.43 -38.96 43.04
CA ASP A 71 4.40 -38.88 44.14
C ASP A 71 3.73 -38.75 45.53
N LYS A 72 2.40 -38.88 45.62
CA LYS A 72 1.64 -38.63 46.86
C LYS A 72 2.09 -39.42 48.09
N ALA A 73 2.74 -40.57 47.89
CA ALA A 73 3.28 -41.40 48.96
C ALA A 73 4.40 -40.71 49.76
N GLU A 74 5.03 -39.67 49.20
CA GLU A 74 6.02 -38.86 49.90
C GLU A 74 5.39 -37.98 50.99
N GLY A 75 4.10 -37.64 50.89
CA GLY A 75 3.36 -36.83 51.87
C GLY A 75 3.79 -35.37 51.96
N GLN A 76 4.70 -34.93 51.08
CA GLN A 76 5.22 -33.56 51.03
C GLN A 76 5.47 -33.15 49.59
N ILE A 77 5.25 -31.87 49.30
CA ILE A 77 5.37 -31.31 47.95
C ILE A 77 6.58 -30.39 47.92
N GLN A 78 7.44 -30.56 46.91
CA GLN A 78 8.60 -29.72 46.74
C GLN A 78 8.18 -28.24 46.54
N PRO A 79 8.77 -27.27 47.28
CA PRO A 79 8.37 -25.87 47.20
C PRO A 79 8.43 -25.29 45.78
N GLU A 80 9.42 -25.71 44.99
CA GLU A 80 9.59 -25.33 43.59
C GLU A 80 8.35 -25.68 42.74
N ARG A 81 7.77 -26.87 42.93
CA ARG A 81 6.58 -27.28 42.17
C ARG A 81 5.36 -26.41 42.52
N VAL A 82 5.23 -26.01 43.79
CA VAL A 82 4.13 -25.11 44.22
C VAL A 82 4.29 -23.75 43.56
N GLU A 83 5.52 -23.25 43.46
CA GLU A 83 5.82 -21.97 42.81
C GLU A 83 5.53 -22.01 41.29
N ILE A 84 5.88 -23.10 40.60
CA ILE A 84 5.58 -23.30 39.18
C ILE A 84 4.06 -23.22 38.91
N ILE A 85 3.25 -23.94 39.71
CA ILE A 85 1.79 -23.93 39.55
C ILE A 85 1.21 -22.55 39.88
N ALA A 86 1.73 -21.86 40.90
CA ALA A 86 1.32 -20.50 41.23
C ALA A 86 1.64 -19.52 40.10
N ASN A 87 2.83 -19.65 39.50
CA ASN A 87 3.27 -18.84 38.37
C ASN A 87 2.40 -19.07 37.13
N ASN A 88 2.13 -20.33 36.77
CA ASN A 88 1.28 -20.64 35.61
C ASN A 88 -0.16 -20.18 35.81
N ALA A 89 -0.73 -20.32 37.02
CA ALA A 89 -2.04 -19.77 37.32
C ALA A 89 -2.09 -18.24 37.19
N ARG A 90 -0.99 -17.54 37.51
CA ARG A 90 -0.87 -16.10 37.29
C ARG A 90 -0.79 -15.78 35.80
N ILE A 91 0.05 -16.49 35.03
CA ILE A 91 0.16 -16.32 33.57
C ILE A 91 -1.21 -16.49 32.90
N LEU A 92 -1.96 -17.54 33.26
CA LEU A 92 -3.31 -17.74 32.75
C LEU A 92 -4.24 -16.54 33.00
N ARG A 93 -4.20 -15.96 34.20
CA ARG A 93 -5.03 -14.79 34.55
C ARG A 93 -4.58 -13.52 33.81
N GLU A 94 -3.28 -13.27 33.78
CA GLU A 94 -2.70 -12.06 33.16
C GLU A 94 -2.89 -12.10 31.65
N THR A 95 -2.41 -13.15 30.99
CA THR A 95 -2.54 -13.34 29.54
C THR A 95 -4.01 -13.42 29.13
N GLY A 96 -4.83 -14.12 29.91
CA GLY A 96 -6.26 -14.21 29.64
C GLY A 96 -7.00 -12.87 29.82
N GLY A 97 -6.60 -12.04 30.77
CA GLY A 97 -7.12 -10.68 30.95
C GLY A 97 -6.75 -9.76 29.78
N VAL A 98 -5.50 -9.84 29.30
CA VAL A 98 -5.05 -9.12 28.10
C VAL A 98 -5.82 -9.60 26.87
N LEU A 99 -5.96 -10.91 26.69
CA LEU A 99 -6.73 -11.49 25.60
C LEU A 99 -8.18 -10.98 25.61
N LEU A 100 -8.83 -10.90 26.77
CA LEU A 100 -10.20 -10.38 26.90
C LEU A 100 -10.33 -8.92 26.45
N SER A 101 -9.30 -8.09 26.65
CA SER A 101 -9.31 -6.69 26.18
C SER A 101 -9.04 -6.54 24.69
N GLU A 102 -8.29 -7.47 24.09
CA GLU A 102 -7.86 -7.41 22.68
C GLU A 102 -8.83 -8.12 21.73
N VAL A 103 -9.70 -9.00 22.23
CA VAL A 103 -10.68 -9.69 21.38
C VAL A 103 -11.89 -8.81 21.03
N GLY A 104 -12.45 -9.06 19.85
CA GLY A 104 -13.70 -8.43 19.41
C GLY A 104 -14.91 -8.89 20.24
N GLU A 105 -15.99 -8.10 20.20
CA GLU A 105 -17.23 -8.37 20.96
C GLU A 105 -17.77 -9.80 20.80
N ASN A 106 -17.61 -10.39 19.62
CA ASN A 106 -18.09 -11.75 19.33
C ASN A 106 -17.36 -12.84 20.11
N ASP A 107 -16.12 -12.60 20.54
CA ASP A 107 -15.30 -13.61 21.21
C ASP A 107 -15.16 -13.37 22.71
N LYS A 108 -15.59 -12.20 23.21
CA LYS A 108 -15.52 -11.86 24.64
C LYS A 108 -16.20 -12.90 25.52
N ALA A 109 -17.38 -13.38 25.12
CA ALA A 109 -18.10 -14.41 25.85
C ALA A 109 -17.33 -15.73 25.91
N THR A 110 -16.68 -16.13 24.82
CA THR A 110 -15.85 -17.34 24.76
C THR A 110 -14.63 -17.21 25.66
N VAL A 111 -13.89 -16.09 25.57
CA VAL A 111 -12.73 -15.85 26.42
C VAL A 111 -13.12 -15.78 27.89
N GLN A 112 -14.23 -15.10 28.22
CA GLN A 112 -14.73 -15.05 29.59
C GLN A 112 -15.05 -16.44 30.15
N SER A 113 -15.68 -17.31 29.35
CA SER A 113 -15.95 -18.70 29.75
C SER A 113 -14.68 -19.53 29.99
N ILE A 114 -13.56 -19.18 29.34
CA ILE A 114 -12.24 -19.80 29.59
C ILE A 114 -11.68 -19.29 30.91
N LEU A 115 -11.75 -17.97 31.15
CA LEU A 115 -11.26 -17.35 32.38
C LEU A 115 -11.95 -17.89 33.64
N GLU A 116 -13.25 -18.15 33.54
CA GLU A 116 -14.05 -18.72 34.64
C GLU A 116 -13.58 -20.11 35.08
N LYS A 117 -12.82 -20.84 34.25
CA LYS A 117 -12.25 -22.15 34.58
C LYS A 117 -10.92 -22.07 35.34
N ILE A 118 -10.22 -20.94 35.29
CA ILE A 118 -8.87 -20.80 35.86
C ILE A 118 -8.90 -20.92 37.38
N ASP A 119 -9.80 -20.21 38.05
CA ASP A 119 -9.83 -20.16 39.52
C ASP A 119 -10.26 -21.50 40.16
N PRO A 120 -11.28 -22.21 39.66
CA PRO A 120 -11.59 -23.57 40.12
C PRO A 120 -10.41 -24.53 39.97
N LEU A 121 -9.73 -24.53 38.81
CA LEU A 121 -8.57 -25.37 38.56
C LEU A 121 -7.40 -25.03 39.50
N ALA A 122 -7.07 -23.74 39.60
CA ALA A 122 -5.97 -23.27 40.44
C ALA A 122 -6.23 -23.59 41.92
N LYS A 123 -7.46 -23.43 42.40
CA LYS A 123 -7.84 -23.81 43.76
C LYS A 123 -7.74 -25.33 43.95
N GLY A 124 -8.27 -26.11 43.01
CA GLY A 124 -8.22 -27.57 43.06
C GLY A 124 -6.80 -28.08 43.20
N ILE A 125 -5.84 -27.52 42.45
CA ILE A 125 -4.45 -27.94 42.50
C ILE A 125 -3.70 -27.36 43.71
N GLN A 126 -3.78 -26.03 43.93
CA GLN A 126 -2.92 -25.35 44.92
C GLN A 126 -3.38 -25.52 46.36
N VAL A 127 -4.68 -25.71 46.57
CA VAL A 127 -5.29 -25.79 47.90
C VAL A 127 -5.75 -27.20 48.18
N ASP A 128 -6.64 -27.73 47.34
CA ASP A 128 -7.36 -28.97 47.67
C ASP A 128 -6.45 -30.21 47.49
N LEU A 129 -5.80 -30.37 46.33
CA LEU A 129 -4.83 -31.45 46.08
C LEU A 129 -3.66 -31.40 47.06
N LYS A 130 -3.13 -30.20 47.32
CA LYS A 130 -2.06 -30.02 48.30
C LYS A 130 -2.46 -30.52 49.70
N ALA A 131 -3.64 -30.14 50.17
CA ALA A 131 -4.13 -30.58 51.47
C ALA A 131 -4.35 -32.10 51.54
N LEU A 132 -4.79 -32.73 50.43
CA LEU A 132 -4.97 -34.18 50.35
C LEU A 132 -3.64 -34.94 50.44
N ILE A 133 -2.57 -34.39 49.85
CA ILE A 133 -1.22 -34.97 49.94
C ILE A 133 -0.66 -34.83 51.36
N GLU A 134 -0.75 -33.64 51.97
CA GLU A 134 -0.23 -33.39 53.32
C GLU A 134 -0.99 -34.16 54.41
N SER A 135 -2.27 -34.46 54.20
CA SER A 135 -3.10 -35.26 55.11
C SER A 135 -3.06 -36.76 54.84
N ASN A 136 -2.36 -37.20 53.79
CA ASN A 136 -2.30 -38.58 53.33
C ASN A 136 -3.71 -39.20 53.15
N ALA A 137 -4.57 -38.46 52.44
CA ALA A 137 -5.97 -38.75 52.25
C ALA A 137 -6.24 -40.09 51.54
N SER A 138 -7.49 -40.56 51.60
CA SER A 138 -7.90 -41.82 50.98
C SER A 138 -7.90 -41.74 49.45
N GLN A 139 -7.76 -42.90 48.78
CA GLN A 139 -7.82 -42.97 47.32
C GLN A 139 -9.14 -42.40 46.75
N GLU A 140 -10.26 -42.52 47.48
CA GLU A 140 -11.55 -41.98 47.05
C GLU A 140 -11.55 -40.44 47.02
N GLU A 141 -10.87 -39.80 47.98
CA GLU A 141 -10.73 -38.33 47.99
C GLU A 141 -9.80 -37.85 46.88
N PHE A 142 -8.75 -38.63 46.57
CA PHE A 142 -7.89 -38.36 45.42
C PHE A 142 -8.64 -38.48 44.09
N SER A 143 -9.52 -39.47 43.94
CA SER A 143 -10.33 -39.59 42.71
C SER A 143 -11.26 -38.38 42.51
N LYS A 144 -11.82 -37.81 43.59
CA LYS A 144 -12.67 -36.61 43.47
C LYS A 144 -11.90 -35.38 43.01
N ILE A 145 -10.64 -35.23 43.42
CA ILE A 145 -9.82 -34.09 42.96
C ILE A 145 -9.29 -34.32 41.55
N ASP A 146 -9.00 -35.57 41.18
CA ASP A 146 -8.65 -35.97 39.81
C ASP A 146 -9.78 -35.58 38.84
N ASP A 147 -11.03 -35.91 39.17
CA ASP A 147 -12.21 -35.52 38.38
C ASP A 147 -12.30 -34.00 38.16
N VAL A 148 -11.96 -33.18 39.18
CA VAL A 148 -11.96 -31.72 39.10
C VAL A 148 -10.82 -31.23 38.19
N ILE A 149 -9.63 -31.81 38.33
CA ILE A 149 -8.47 -31.44 37.50
C ILE A 149 -8.74 -31.80 36.04
N ASP A 150 -9.37 -32.94 35.77
CA ASP A 150 -9.76 -33.35 34.42
C ASP A 150 -10.84 -32.41 33.86
N GLU A 151 -11.93 -32.18 34.61
CA GLU A 151 -13.04 -31.33 34.16
C GLU A 151 -12.56 -29.91 33.76
N PHE A 152 -11.76 -29.28 34.62
CA PHE A 152 -11.30 -27.91 34.35
C PHE A 152 -10.03 -27.87 33.50
N GLY A 153 -9.10 -28.81 33.64
CA GLY A 153 -7.84 -28.87 32.92
C GLY A 153 -8.01 -29.30 31.47
N GLU A 154 -8.69 -30.43 31.22
CA GLU A 154 -9.04 -30.88 29.87
C GLU A 154 -10.06 -29.92 29.24
N GLY A 155 -11.10 -29.53 29.99
CA GLY A 155 -12.10 -28.58 29.53
C GLY A 155 -11.52 -27.21 29.14
N MET A 156 -10.48 -26.71 29.84
CA MET A 156 -9.76 -25.51 29.43
C MET A 156 -8.87 -25.75 28.21
N THR A 157 -8.21 -26.90 28.10
CA THR A 157 -7.40 -27.27 26.93
C THR A 157 -8.26 -27.33 25.67
N ASP A 158 -9.45 -27.92 25.76
CA ASP A 158 -10.41 -28.01 24.66
C ASP A 158 -10.93 -26.64 24.26
N ALA A 159 -11.33 -25.81 25.23
CA ALA A 159 -11.82 -24.46 24.97
C ALA A 159 -10.75 -23.59 24.30
N LEU A 160 -9.51 -23.62 24.81
CA LEU A 160 -8.37 -22.92 24.21
C LEU A 160 -8.05 -23.46 22.80
N SER A 161 -8.14 -24.77 22.59
CA SER A 161 -7.87 -25.38 21.28
C SER A 161 -8.95 -25.03 20.24
N ALA A 162 -10.22 -25.01 20.64
CA ALA A 162 -11.32 -24.59 19.80
C ALA A 162 -11.22 -23.09 19.44
N PHE A 163 -10.83 -22.26 20.40
CA PHE A 163 -10.62 -20.84 20.16
C PHE A 163 -9.39 -20.59 19.27
N ALA A 164 -8.28 -21.29 19.50
CA ALA A 164 -7.09 -21.25 18.65
C ALA A 164 -7.41 -21.67 17.20
N ALA A 165 -8.24 -22.70 17.00
CA ALA A 165 -8.68 -23.10 15.67
C ALA A 165 -9.50 -21.99 14.97
N THR A 166 -10.37 -21.32 15.72
CA THR A 166 -11.15 -20.18 15.21
C THR A 166 -10.24 -19.01 14.80
N LEU A 167 -9.27 -18.65 15.65
CA LEU A 167 -8.30 -17.60 15.35
C LEU A 167 -7.42 -17.96 14.16
N LYS A 168 -6.96 -19.20 14.07
CA LYS A 168 -6.15 -19.71 12.97
C LYS A 168 -6.89 -19.65 11.64
N GLU A 169 -8.19 -19.98 11.63
CA GLU A 169 -9.00 -19.87 10.42
C GLU A 169 -9.19 -18.40 10.00
N ARG A 170 -9.45 -17.49 10.95
CA ARG A 170 -9.54 -16.05 10.65
C ARG A 170 -8.23 -15.47 10.14
N PHE A 171 -7.11 -15.85 10.76
CA PHE A 171 -5.77 -15.49 10.29
C PHE A 171 -5.54 -15.98 8.87
N LYS A 172 -5.88 -17.25 8.59
CA LYS A 172 -5.74 -17.84 7.26
C LYS A 172 -6.59 -17.10 6.23
N LEU A 173 -7.86 -16.80 6.55
CA LEU A 173 -8.75 -16.05 5.66
C LEU A 173 -8.22 -14.63 5.39
N ALA A 174 -7.74 -13.93 6.42
CA ALA A 174 -7.15 -12.59 6.27
C ALA A 174 -5.94 -12.60 5.33
N VAL A 175 -5.05 -13.60 5.48
CA VAL A 175 -3.84 -13.75 4.64
C VAL A 175 -4.16 -14.25 3.22
N GLU A 176 -5.13 -15.17 3.05
CA GLU A 176 -5.51 -15.66 1.72
C GLU A 176 -6.23 -14.57 0.90
N GLU A 177 -7.10 -13.79 1.54
CA GLU A 177 -7.70 -12.60 0.90
C GLU A 177 -6.63 -11.57 0.54
N GLU A 178 -5.62 -11.39 1.39
CA GLU A 178 -4.48 -10.51 1.13
C GLU A 178 -3.72 -10.92 -0.14
N HIS A 179 -3.38 -12.20 -0.31
CA HIS A 179 -2.53 -12.62 -1.44
C HIS A 179 -3.19 -12.41 -2.81
N ASN A 180 -4.50 -12.65 -2.89
CA ASN A 180 -5.26 -12.45 -4.13
C ASN A 180 -5.52 -10.95 -4.41
N GLU A 181 -5.76 -10.14 -3.37
CA GLU A 181 -5.95 -8.70 -3.57
C GLU A 181 -4.65 -7.95 -3.82
N LEU A 182 -3.53 -8.30 -3.18
CA LEU A 182 -2.22 -7.68 -3.40
C LEU A 182 -1.76 -7.83 -4.85
N THR A 183 -1.91 -9.03 -5.41
CA THR A 183 -1.50 -9.32 -6.78
C THR A 183 -2.40 -8.61 -7.78
N LEU A 184 -3.72 -8.63 -7.57
CA LEU A 184 -4.67 -7.96 -8.47
C LEU A 184 -4.56 -6.44 -8.39
N SER A 185 -4.46 -5.86 -7.19
CA SER A 185 -4.23 -4.43 -6.94
C SER A 185 -2.90 -3.95 -7.55
N GLY A 186 -1.82 -4.71 -7.35
CA GLY A 186 -0.51 -4.40 -7.92
C GLY A 186 -0.53 -4.39 -9.44
N VAL A 187 -1.19 -5.37 -10.06
CA VAL A 187 -1.34 -5.43 -11.53
C VAL A 187 -2.22 -4.31 -12.04
N VAL A 188 -3.37 -4.02 -11.41
CA VAL A 188 -4.28 -2.94 -11.82
C VAL A 188 -3.60 -1.58 -11.72
N SER A 189 -2.89 -1.30 -10.63
CA SER A 189 -2.15 -0.05 -10.45
C SER A 189 -1.00 0.09 -11.45
N LEU A 190 -0.26 -0.99 -11.75
CA LEU A 190 0.78 -0.99 -12.77
C LEU A 190 0.20 -0.76 -14.17
N VAL A 191 -0.90 -1.41 -14.53
CA VAL A 191 -1.57 -1.24 -15.83
C VAL A 191 -2.09 0.19 -15.97
N ALA A 192 -2.74 0.73 -14.93
CA ALA A 192 -3.22 2.11 -14.92
C ALA A 192 -2.06 3.12 -15.06
N PHE A 193 -0.94 2.87 -14.38
CA PHE A 193 0.26 3.68 -14.50
C PHE A 193 0.81 3.68 -15.93
N VAL A 194 1.04 2.50 -16.50
CA VAL A 194 1.56 2.34 -17.86
C VAL A 194 0.62 3.00 -18.87
N ALA A 195 -0.70 2.84 -18.72
CA ALA A 195 -1.69 3.48 -19.59
C ALA A 195 -1.60 5.01 -19.54
N CYS A 196 -1.49 5.60 -18.35
CA CYS A 196 -1.31 7.06 -18.19
C CYS A 196 -0.01 7.55 -18.85
N GLN A 197 1.10 6.81 -18.68
CA GLN A 197 2.38 7.16 -19.30
C GLN A 197 2.33 7.08 -20.82
N ILE A 198 1.64 6.08 -21.39
CA ILE A 198 1.44 5.96 -22.84
C ILE A 198 0.65 7.16 -23.37
N VAL A 199 -0.45 7.55 -22.71
CA VAL A 199 -1.25 8.71 -23.12
C VAL A 199 -0.42 10.01 -23.06
N LEU A 200 0.32 10.21 -21.97
CA LEU A 200 1.20 11.37 -21.82
C LEU A 200 2.30 11.39 -22.88
N ALA A 201 2.94 10.25 -23.17
CA ALA A 201 3.97 10.12 -24.19
C ALA A 201 3.43 10.43 -25.59
N ILE A 202 2.24 9.91 -25.95
CA ILE A 202 1.58 10.20 -27.23
C ILE A 202 1.29 11.70 -27.35
N MET A 203 0.78 12.33 -26.28
CA MET A 203 0.47 13.76 -26.26
C MET A 203 1.74 14.62 -26.42
N LEU A 204 2.80 14.30 -25.67
CA LEU A 204 4.10 14.97 -25.76
C LEU A 204 4.72 14.84 -27.14
N LEU A 205 4.74 13.63 -27.70
CA LEU A 205 5.30 13.38 -29.04
C LEU A 205 4.52 14.11 -30.14
N SER A 206 3.18 14.15 -30.04
CA SER A 206 2.32 14.79 -31.05
C SER A 206 2.48 16.31 -31.03
N VAL A 207 2.45 16.93 -29.85
CA VAL A 207 2.63 18.38 -29.71
C VAL A 207 4.07 18.79 -30.01
N GLY A 208 5.05 18.05 -29.50
CA GLY A 208 6.47 18.30 -29.72
C GLY A 208 6.85 18.26 -31.20
N ARG A 209 6.44 17.22 -31.93
CA ARG A 209 6.70 17.13 -33.38
C ARG A 209 6.06 18.29 -34.15
N GLY A 210 4.83 18.66 -33.82
CA GLY A 210 4.14 19.77 -34.48
C GLY A 210 4.86 21.11 -34.31
N ILE A 211 5.31 21.43 -33.09
CA ILE A 211 6.03 22.67 -32.79
C ILE A 211 7.42 22.64 -33.45
N VAL A 212 8.18 21.56 -33.28
CA VAL A 212 9.54 21.45 -33.82
C VAL A 212 9.55 21.57 -35.35
N ASN A 213 8.61 20.91 -36.04
CA ASN A 213 8.52 20.99 -37.49
C ASN A 213 8.14 22.41 -37.96
N ALA A 214 7.18 23.06 -37.30
CA ALA A 214 6.75 24.41 -37.65
C ALA A 214 7.88 25.43 -37.47
N VAL A 215 8.55 25.41 -36.31
CA VAL A 215 9.67 26.31 -36.01
C VAL A 215 10.87 26.03 -36.91
N GLY A 216 11.19 24.75 -37.16
CA GLY A 216 12.26 24.36 -38.08
C GLY A 216 12.00 24.81 -39.52
N GLY A 217 10.75 24.70 -39.99
CA GLY A 217 10.33 25.19 -41.30
C GLY A 217 10.48 26.71 -41.43
N MET A 218 10.01 27.47 -40.43
CA MET A 218 10.16 28.93 -40.38
C MET A 218 11.64 29.36 -40.35
N THR A 219 12.46 28.65 -39.56
CA THR A 219 13.91 28.91 -39.48
C THR A 219 14.59 28.69 -40.83
N THR A 220 14.21 27.63 -41.54
CA THR A 220 14.74 27.31 -42.87
C THR A 220 14.33 28.36 -43.89
N ALA A 221 13.05 28.75 -43.92
CA ALA A 221 12.55 29.77 -44.84
C ALA A 221 13.25 31.13 -44.63
N MET A 222 13.43 31.55 -43.36
CA MET A 222 14.13 32.79 -43.05
C MET A 222 15.60 32.76 -43.48
N ARG A 223 16.28 31.61 -43.32
CA ARG A 223 17.66 31.45 -43.77
C ARG A 223 17.77 31.59 -45.29
N LEU A 224 16.88 30.95 -46.04
CA LEU A 224 16.85 31.05 -47.50
C LEU A 224 16.60 32.48 -47.99
N LEU A 225 15.66 33.20 -47.34
CA LEU A 225 15.45 34.63 -47.62
C LEU A 225 16.71 35.46 -47.34
N ALA A 226 17.40 35.19 -46.22
CA ALA A 226 18.64 35.88 -45.87
C ALA A 226 19.78 35.60 -46.86
N ASP A 227 19.83 34.39 -47.42
CA ASP A 227 20.76 33.99 -48.48
C ASP A 227 20.36 34.58 -49.87
N GLY A 228 19.24 35.30 -49.95
CA GLY A 228 18.77 36.01 -51.14
C GLY A 228 17.75 35.24 -52.00
N ASP A 229 17.38 34.02 -51.61
CA ASP A 229 16.35 33.25 -52.31
C ASP A 229 14.94 33.72 -51.93
N LYS A 230 14.35 34.53 -52.81
CA LYS A 230 12.99 35.08 -52.66
C LYS A 230 11.91 34.18 -53.25
N THR A 231 12.27 33.02 -53.80
CA THR A 231 11.31 32.06 -54.34
C THR A 231 10.76 31.13 -53.27
N VAL A 232 11.43 31.02 -52.12
CA VAL A 232 11.04 30.15 -51.00
C VAL A 232 9.61 30.41 -50.51
N ASP A 233 8.80 29.36 -50.40
CA ASP A 233 7.47 29.44 -49.80
C ASP A 233 7.56 29.52 -48.28
N ILE A 234 6.76 30.41 -47.69
CA ILE A 234 6.69 30.56 -46.23
C ILE A 234 5.70 29.52 -45.70
N PRO A 235 6.11 28.60 -44.82
CA PRO A 235 5.20 27.60 -44.27
C PRO A 235 4.21 28.23 -43.28
N SER A 236 3.12 27.51 -42.98
CA SER A 236 2.18 27.85 -41.89
C SER A 236 1.45 29.19 -42.01
N THR A 237 1.31 29.75 -43.21
CA THR A 237 0.63 31.03 -43.44
C THR A 237 -0.86 31.01 -43.11
N ASP A 238 -1.50 29.85 -43.19
CA ASP A 238 -2.91 29.63 -42.85
C ASP A 238 -3.13 29.30 -41.36
N ALA A 239 -2.05 29.18 -40.59
CA ALA A 239 -2.16 28.93 -39.16
C ALA A 239 -2.78 30.15 -38.45
N LYS A 240 -3.63 29.88 -37.45
CA LYS A 240 -4.35 30.90 -36.65
C LYS A 240 -3.83 30.96 -35.21
N ASP A 241 -2.58 30.56 -35.03
CA ASP A 241 -1.87 30.54 -33.75
C ASP A 241 -0.57 31.35 -33.85
N GLU A 242 0.26 31.29 -32.81
CA GLU A 242 1.50 32.07 -32.74
C GLU A 242 2.47 31.77 -33.89
N ILE A 243 2.42 30.56 -34.49
CA ILE A 243 3.20 30.23 -35.68
C ILE A 243 2.67 30.98 -36.90
N GLY A 244 1.35 31.10 -37.02
CA GLY A 244 0.70 31.88 -38.08
C GLY A 244 1.09 33.34 -38.02
N ASP A 245 1.08 33.94 -36.82
CA ASP A 245 1.51 35.32 -36.62
C ASP A 245 2.97 35.53 -37.05
N MET A 246 3.84 34.56 -36.76
CA MET A 246 5.23 34.57 -37.26
C MET A 246 5.32 34.43 -38.79
N ALA A 247 4.54 33.52 -39.38
CA ALA A 247 4.52 33.31 -40.82
C ALA A 247 4.08 34.57 -41.58
N GLN A 248 3.08 35.29 -41.07
CA GLN A 248 2.62 36.55 -41.65
C GLN A 248 3.70 37.64 -41.57
N ALA A 249 4.45 37.73 -40.47
CA ALA A 249 5.56 38.67 -40.37
C ALA A 249 6.68 38.37 -41.39
N VAL A 250 7.02 37.09 -41.58
CA VAL A 250 8.04 36.67 -42.55
C VAL A 250 7.57 36.89 -44.00
N LEU A 251 6.28 36.70 -44.29
CA LEU A 251 5.69 37.05 -45.59
C LEU A 251 5.87 38.53 -45.91
N VAL A 252 5.58 39.43 -44.96
CA VAL A 252 5.79 40.88 -45.15
C VAL A 252 7.27 41.19 -45.41
N PHE A 253 8.19 40.52 -44.71
CA PHE A 253 9.63 40.68 -44.94
C PHE A 253 10.03 40.25 -46.36
N LYS A 254 9.58 39.07 -46.82
CA LYS A 254 9.78 38.61 -48.20
C LYS A 254 9.24 39.61 -49.22
N SER A 255 8.02 40.11 -49.04
CA SER A 255 7.42 41.11 -49.93
C SER A 255 8.22 42.42 -49.99
N ASN A 256 8.73 42.89 -48.85
CA ASN A 256 9.57 44.08 -48.80
C ASN A 256 10.91 43.88 -49.51
N MET A 257 11.52 42.70 -49.40
CA MET A 257 12.75 42.36 -50.12
C MET A 257 12.55 42.33 -51.64
N ILE A 258 11.43 41.78 -52.12
CA ILE A 258 11.11 41.76 -53.57
C ILE A 258 10.91 43.19 -54.07
N ARG A 259 10.09 43.98 -53.36
CA ARG A 259 9.80 45.38 -53.74
C ARG A 259 11.06 46.25 -53.76
N ASN A 260 12.00 46.04 -52.83
CA ASN A 260 13.26 46.79 -52.82
C ASN A 260 14.13 46.50 -54.05
N ASP A 261 14.15 45.26 -54.54
CA ASP A 261 14.87 44.91 -55.77
C ASP A 261 14.20 45.53 -56.99
N GLU A 262 12.87 45.46 -57.08
CA GLU A 262 12.10 46.10 -58.15
C GLU A 262 12.41 47.60 -58.21
N LEU A 263 12.42 48.28 -57.06
CA LEU A 263 12.78 49.69 -56.96
C LEU A 263 14.25 49.96 -57.32
N ALA A 264 15.17 49.05 -57.01
CA ALA A 264 16.58 49.18 -57.39
C ALA A 264 16.76 49.01 -58.90
N GLU A 265 16.08 48.04 -59.52
CA GLU A 265 16.08 47.85 -60.97
C GLU A 265 15.47 49.02 -61.72
N GLU A 266 14.35 49.58 -61.24
CA GLU A 266 13.74 50.79 -61.81
C GLU A 266 14.71 51.97 -61.77
N ARG A 267 15.44 52.14 -60.66
CA ARG A 267 16.45 53.21 -60.52
C ARG A 267 17.63 53.02 -61.47
N GLU A 268 18.11 51.79 -61.68
CA GLU A 268 19.17 51.50 -62.65
C GLU A 268 18.72 51.75 -64.09
N LYS A 269 17.48 51.38 -64.44
CA LYS A 269 16.90 51.64 -65.77
C LYS A 269 16.70 53.14 -66.06
N ASN A 270 16.46 53.96 -65.02
CA ASN A 270 16.28 55.42 -65.13
C ASN A 270 17.57 56.25 -64.93
N LYS A 271 18.77 55.64 -64.87
CA LYS A 271 20.01 56.42 -64.87
C LYS A 271 20.19 57.15 -66.22
N PRO A 272 20.32 58.48 -66.25
CA PRO A 272 20.56 59.20 -67.50
C PRO A 272 21.90 58.73 -68.09
N ASN A 273 21.88 58.32 -69.36
CA ASN A 273 23.05 57.86 -70.10
C ASN A 273 24.00 59.04 -70.38
N GLY A 274 24.69 59.51 -69.35
CA GLY A 274 25.64 60.62 -69.39
C GLY A 274 26.98 60.20 -69.99
N ARG A 275 27.00 59.87 -71.28
CA ARG A 275 28.22 59.84 -72.11
C ARG A 275 27.97 60.61 -73.40
N ASN A 276 27.97 61.94 -73.31
CA ASN A 276 28.50 62.81 -74.35
C ASN A 276 28.45 64.27 -73.91
N VAL A 277 29.55 64.77 -73.36
CA VAL A 277 30.07 66.09 -73.70
C VAL A 277 31.60 66.01 -73.63
N ARG A 278 32.24 65.66 -74.76
CA ARG A 278 33.66 65.99 -74.99
C ARG A 278 33.70 67.16 -75.97
N ARG A 279 34.25 68.26 -75.46
CA ARG A 279 34.72 69.49 -76.14
C ARG A 279 33.69 70.33 -76.88
#